data_AF-A0A5A9YUV9-F1
#
_entry.id   AF-A0A5A9YUV9-F1
#
_cell.length_a   1.000
_cell.length_b   1.000
_cell.length_c   1.000
_cell.angle_alpha   90.00
_cell.angle_beta   90.00
_cell.angle_gamma   90.00
#
_symmetry.space_group_name_H-M   'P 1'
#
loop_
_entity.id
_entity.type
_entity.pdbx_description
1 polymer ?
#
loop_
_entity_poly.entity_id
_entity_poly.type
_entity_poly.pdbx_seq_one_letter_code
_entity_poly.pdbx_strand_id
1 'polypeptide(L)'
;KTKGGLEVATTDKEFSFKLGGRLQADYSRFDGFYTKNGNTADAAYFRRAFIELGGTAYKDWKYQINFDLSHNTGSSDNGYFDEASVTYTGFNPVNLKFGRFDPDFGLEKATSSKWVTAPERNAAYELADWINTH
;
A
#
# COMPACT_ATOMS: atom_id res chain seq x y z
N LYS A 1 -17.20 3.24 -14.15
CA LYS A 1 -17.82 3.18 -12.80
C LYS A 1 -17.13 4.17 -11.88
N THR A 2 -17.86 4.82 -10.97
CA THR A 2 -17.27 5.69 -9.94
C THR A 2 -17.91 5.42 -8.57
N LYS A 3 -17.10 5.54 -7.52
CA LYS A 3 -17.47 5.54 -6.09
C LYS A 3 -16.47 6.41 -5.30
N GLY A 4 -16.14 7.59 -5.83
CA GLY A 4 -15.08 8.46 -5.31
C GLY A 4 -13.72 8.34 -6.01
N GLY A 5 -13.54 7.32 -6.86
CA GLY A 5 -12.46 7.22 -7.85
C GLY A 5 -13.00 7.06 -9.27
N LEU A 6 -12.18 6.52 -10.18
CA LEU A 6 -12.55 6.25 -11.57
C LEU A 6 -12.16 4.82 -11.96
N GLU A 7 -13.10 4.10 -12.57
CA GLU A 7 -12.85 2.80 -13.21
C GLU A 7 -13.41 2.83 -14.64
N VAL A 8 -12.59 2.48 -15.62
CA VAL A 8 -12.95 2.33 -17.03
C VAL A 8 -12.45 0.96 -17.50
N ALA A 9 -13.27 0.19 -18.20
CA ALA A 9 -12.89 -1.12 -18.71
C ALA A 9 -13.65 -1.43 -19.99
N THR A 10 -13.00 -2.14 -20.91
CA THR A 10 -13.67 -2.77 -22.05
C THR A 10 -14.46 -3.99 -21.58
N THR A 11 -15.58 -4.28 -22.25
CA THR A 11 -16.48 -5.37 -21.84
C THR A 11 -15.89 -6.77 -22.09
N ASP A 12 -14.96 -6.87 -23.04
CA ASP A 12 -14.19 -8.08 -23.38
C ASP A 12 -13.03 -8.39 -22.39
N LYS A 13 -12.79 -7.49 -21.43
CA LYS A 13 -11.72 -7.56 -20.42
C LYS A 13 -10.29 -7.43 -20.98
N GLU A 14 -10.13 -7.01 -22.23
CA GLU A 14 -8.80 -6.77 -22.83
C GLU A 14 -8.10 -5.57 -22.16
N PHE A 15 -8.84 -4.51 -21.85
CA PHE A 15 -8.30 -3.28 -21.30
C PHE A 15 -9.08 -2.79 -20.09
N SER A 16 -8.35 -2.33 -19.07
CA SER A 16 -8.95 -1.65 -17.92
C SER A 16 -8.01 -0.62 -17.33
N PHE A 17 -8.59 0.45 -16.80
CA PHE A 17 -7.91 1.50 -16.05
C PHE A 17 -8.70 1.78 -14.77
N LYS A 18 -7.98 1.91 -13.66
CA LYS A 18 -8.53 2.25 -12.35
C LYS A 18 -7.65 3.29 -11.68
N LEU A 19 -8.27 4.40 -11.29
CA LEU A 19 -7.70 5.42 -10.43
C LEU A 19 -8.46 5.44 -9.11
N GLY A 20 -7.71 5.33 -8.02
CA GLY A 20 -8.23 5.42 -6.67
C GLY A 20 -7.18 5.95 -5.71
N GLY A 21 -7.37 5.67 -4.44
CA GLY A 21 -6.46 6.10 -3.40
C GLY A 21 -6.94 5.67 -2.02
N ARG A 22 -6.20 6.11 -1.01
CA ARG A 22 -6.61 6.03 0.39
C ARG A 22 -6.03 7.20 1.17
N LEU A 23 -6.81 7.67 2.13
CA LEU A 23 -6.35 8.64 3.13
C LEU A 23 -6.61 8.04 4.52
N GLN A 24 -5.57 8.01 5.34
CA GLN A 24 -5.64 7.64 6.77
C GLN A 24 -5.09 8.83 7.56
N ALA A 25 -5.95 9.51 8.31
CA ALA A 25 -5.61 10.68 9.10
C ALA A 25 -5.68 10.32 10.58
N ASP A 26 -4.56 10.49 11.27
CA ASP A 26 -4.36 9.98 12.61
C ASP A 26 -4.08 11.15 13.57
N TYR A 27 -4.70 11.08 14.75
CA TYR A 27 -4.36 11.90 15.90
C TYR A 27 -4.17 10.99 17.11
N SER A 28 -3.07 11.18 17.84
CA SER A 28 -2.73 10.35 19.00
C SER A 28 -2.04 11.16 20.09
N ARG A 29 -2.14 10.68 21.33
CA ARG A 29 -1.40 11.19 22.49
C ARG A 29 -0.77 10.00 23.21
N PHE A 30 0.48 10.15 23.64
CA PHE A 30 1.25 9.08 24.26
C PHE A 30 2.25 9.66 25.27
N ASP A 31 2.58 8.88 26.30
CA ASP A 31 3.46 9.27 27.41
C ASP A 31 4.28 8.07 27.92
N GLY A 32 4.99 8.25 29.05
CA GLY A 32 5.75 7.17 29.68
C GLY A 32 6.85 6.62 28.78
N PHE A 33 6.85 5.30 28.55
CA PHE A 33 7.87 4.62 27.74
C PHE A 33 7.96 5.14 26.29
N TYR A 34 6.87 5.68 25.75
CA TYR A 34 6.83 6.18 24.38
C TYR A 34 7.52 7.54 24.20
N THR A 35 7.88 8.26 25.27
CA THR A 35 8.52 9.57 25.19
C THR A 35 9.83 9.62 25.97
N LYS A 36 10.82 10.39 25.47
CA LYS A 36 12.17 10.46 26.06
C LYS A 36 12.19 10.95 27.52
N ASN A 37 11.24 11.80 27.89
CA ASN A 37 11.15 12.42 29.22
C ASN A 37 9.92 11.95 30.02
N GLY A 38 9.15 10.98 29.51
CA GLY A 38 7.94 10.46 30.14
C GLY A 38 6.72 11.38 30.10
N ASN A 39 6.86 12.64 29.67
CA ASN A 39 5.74 13.57 29.55
C ASN A 39 4.89 13.25 28.32
N THR A 40 3.62 13.68 28.35
CA THR A 40 2.71 13.51 27.21
C THR A 40 3.18 14.28 25.98
N ALA A 41 3.28 13.57 24.87
CA ALA A 41 3.42 14.12 23.53
C ALA A 41 2.17 13.81 22.70
N ASP A 42 2.08 14.38 21.51
CA ASP A 42 1.05 14.09 20.53
C ASP A 42 1.62 13.95 19.11
N ALA A 43 0.81 13.37 18.24
CA ALA A 43 1.10 13.30 16.81
C ALA A 43 -0.20 13.48 16.02
N ALA A 44 -0.15 14.38 15.04
CA ALA A 44 -1.21 14.63 14.05
C ALA A 44 -0.59 14.48 12.66
N TYR A 45 -0.97 13.44 11.93
CA TYR A 45 -0.32 13.11 10.66
C TYR A 45 -1.21 12.29 9.74
N PHE A 46 -0.85 12.24 8.45
CA PHE A 46 -1.41 11.22 7.56
C PHE A 46 -0.58 9.95 7.69
N ARG A 47 -1.21 8.85 8.14
CA ARG A 47 -0.55 7.55 8.21
C ARG A 47 -0.22 7.02 6.83
N ARG A 48 -1.14 7.23 5.88
CA ARG A 48 -0.98 6.94 4.45
C ARG A 48 -1.80 7.94 3.64
N ALA A 49 -1.23 8.42 2.53
CA ALA A 49 -1.96 9.22 1.56
C ALA A 49 -1.68 8.73 0.14
N PHE A 50 -2.28 7.60 -0.25
CA PHE A 50 -1.93 6.96 -1.51
C PHE A 50 -2.77 7.47 -2.68
N ILE A 51 -2.11 7.67 -3.81
CA ILE A 51 -2.73 7.66 -5.13
C ILE A 51 -2.44 6.30 -5.77
N GLU A 52 -3.50 5.59 -6.17
CA GLU A 52 -3.44 4.22 -6.68
C GLU A 52 -3.89 4.20 -8.15
N LEU A 53 -2.97 3.86 -9.05
CA LEU A 53 -3.22 3.66 -10.47
C LEU A 53 -2.99 2.19 -10.83
N GLY A 54 -4.01 1.52 -11.35
CA GLY A 54 -3.90 0.15 -11.78
C GLY A 54 -4.65 -0.10 -13.07
N GLY A 55 -4.33 -1.19 -13.75
CA GLY A 55 -4.99 -1.53 -14.99
C GLY A 55 -4.58 -2.86 -15.58
N THR A 56 -5.19 -3.15 -16.73
CA THR A 56 -4.96 -4.36 -17.52
C THR A 56 -4.82 -3.92 -18.98
N ALA A 57 -3.87 -4.53 -19.69
CA ALA A 57 -3.70 -4.39 -21.12
C ALA A 57 -3.54 -5.77 -21.75
N TYR A 58 -4.10 -5.95 -22.95
CA TYR A 58 -4.05 -7.22 -23.69
C TYR A 58 -4.42 -8.42 -22.82
N LYS A 59 -5.45 -8.27 -21.98
CA LYS A 59 -6.03 -9.26 -21.06
C LYS A 59 -5.12 -9.74 -19.92
N ASP A 60 -3.87 -10.07 -20.21
CA ASP A 60 -2.98 -10.84 -19.33
C ASP A 60 -1.88 -9.99 -18.69
N TRP A 61 -1.71 -8.72 -19.10
CA TRP A 61 -0.73 -7.81 -18.52
C TRP A 61 -1.40 -6.83 -17.59
N LYS A 62 -1.12 -6.96 -16.29
CA LYS A 62 -1.63 -6.06 -15.25
C LYS A 62 -0.52 -5.16 -14.75
N TYR A 63 -0.86 -3.95 -14.35
CA TYR A 63 0.06 -3.06 -13.65
C TYR A 63 -0.61 -2.45 -12.42
N GLN A 64 0.20 -2.12 -11.42
CA GLN A 64 -0.23 -1.41 -10.22
C GLN A 64 0.87 -0.44 -9.78
N ILE A 65 0.51 0.82 -9.60
CA ILE A 65 1.38 1.89 -9.12
C ILE A 65 0.66 2.60 -7.99
N ASN A 66 1.20 2.48 -6.78
CA ASN A 66 0.71 3.15 -5.58
C ASN A 66 1.81 4.06 -5.06
N PHE A 67 1.55 5.36 -5.08
CA PHE A 67 2.49 6.37 -4.58
C PHE A 67 1.95 7.01 -3.31
N ASP A 68 2.79 7.11 -2.28
CA ASP A 68 2.44 7.65 -0.97
C ASP A 68 2.82 9.12 -0.84
N LEU A 69 1.80 9.99 -0.87
CA LEU A 69 1.95 11.43 -0.70
C LEU A 69 2.28 11.82 0.75
N SER A 70 2.10 10.93 1.74
CA SER A 70 2.51 11.22 3.12
C SER A 70 3.98 10.89 3.38
N HIS A 71 4.70 10.35 2.40
CA HIS A 71 6.12 9.99 2.48
C HIS A 71 6.45 8.98 3.61
N ASN A 72 5.48 8.16 4.05
CA ASN A 72 5.69 7.12 5.07
C ASN A 72 6.08 5.76 4.45
N THR A 73 6.12 5.69 3.12
CA THR A 73 6.37 4.48 2.34
C THR A 73 7.38 4.77 1.25
N GLY A 74 8.48 4.01 1.16
CA GLY A 74 9.58 4.28 0.24
C GLY A 74 10.52 5.39 0.75
N SER A 75 11.23 6.07 -0.16
CA SER A 75 12.23 7.09 0.19
C SER A 75 12.41 8.15 -0.90
N SER A 76 13.02 9.29 -0.55
CA SER A 76 13.32 10.38 -1.51
C SER A 76 14.22 9.92 -2.67
N ASP A 77 15.17 9.01 -2.40
CA ASP A 77 16.15 8.56 -3.41
C ASP A 77 15.54 7.54 -4.38
N ASN A 78 14.61 6.71 -3.90
CA ASN A 78 14.07 5.56 -4.63
C ASN A 78 12.59 5.70 -5.03
N GLY A 79 11.97 6.82 -4.66
CA GLY A 79 10.55 7.13 -4.81
C GLY A 79 9.68 6.57 -3.67
N TYR A 80 8.62 7.31 -3.32
CA TYR A 80 7.68 6.94 -2.26
C TYR A 80 6.61 5.94 -2.73
N PHE A 81 7.06 4.78 -3.21
CA PHE A 81 6.18 3.74 -3.75
C PHE A 81 5.80 2.73 -2.66
N ASP A 82 4.49 2.54 -2.47
CA ASP A 82 3.93 1.36 -1.82
C ASP A 82 3.96 0.16 -2.77
N GLU A 83 3.69 0.40 -4.05
CA GLU A 83 3.78 -0.60 -5.09
C GLU A 83 4.14 0.04 -6.44
N ALA A 84 5.01 -0.60 -7.19
CA ALA A 84 5.27 -0.31 -8.60
C ALA A 84 5.54 -1.64 -9.31
N SER A 85 4.47 -2.30 -9.75
CA SER A 85 4.52 -3.68 -10.23
C SER A 85 3.84 -3.89 -11.58
N VAL A 86 4.31 -4.94 -12.26
CA VAL A 86 3.66 -5.54 -13.43
C VAL A 86 3.42 -7.01 -13.10
N THR A 87 2.22 -7.50 -13.42
CA THR A 87 1.85 -8.91 -13.21
C THR A 87 1.39 -9.51 -14.52
N TYR A 88 2.02 -10.61 -14.93
CA TYR A 88 1.56 -11.44 -16.04
C TYR A 88 0.66 -12.56 -15.51
N THR A 89 -0.57 -12.65 -16.04
CA THR A 89 -1.59 -13.61 -15.60
C THR A 89 -1.97 -14.66 -16.66
N GLY A 90 -1.25 -14.74 -17.78
CA GLY A 90 -1.54 -15.70 -18.86
C GLY A 90 -1.29 -17.17 -18.49
N PHE A 91 -0.54 -17.42 -17.41
CA PHE A 91 -0.32 -18.77 -16.85
C PHE A 91 -1.31 -19.15 -15.75
N ASN A 92 -2.49 -18.52 -15.71
CA ASN A 92 -3.53 -18.77 -14.69
C ASN A 92 -3.71 -20.29 -14.45
N PRO A 93 -3.61 -20.77 -13.19
CA PRO A 93 -3.66 -20.02 -11.93
C PRO A 93 -2.33 -19.42 -11.43
N VAL A 94 -1.23 -19.63 -12.14
CA VAL A 94 0.08 -19.07 -11.77
C VAL A 94 0.18 -17.62 -12.25
N ASN A 95 0.62 -16.73 -11.36
CA ASN A 95 0.88 -15.32 -11.67
C ASN A 95 2.37 -15.04 -11.52
N LEU A 96 2.93 -14.28 -12.46
CA LEU A 96 4.31 -13.81 -12.38
C LEU A 96 4.30 -12.30 -12.13
N LYS A 97 4.74 -11.89 -10.94
CA LYS A 97 4.75 -10.48 -10.51
C LYS A 97 6.19 -9.96 -10.47
N PHE A 98 6.40 -8.79 -11.04
CA PHE A 98 7.70 -8.15 -11.19
C PHE A 98 7.63 -6.68 -10.77
N GLY A 99 8.74 -6.13 -10.30
CA GLY A 99 8.86 -4.72 -9.88
C GLY A 99 9.06 -4.58 -8.37
N ARG A 100 8.61 -3.46 -7.81
CA ARG A 100 8.64 -3.17 -6.38
C ARG A 100 7.29 -3.50 -5.76
N PHE A 101 7.29 -4.46 -4.84
CA PHE A 101 6.12 -4.86 -4.06
C PHE A 101 6.61 -5.59 -2.81
N ASP A 102 5.77 -5.63 -1.78
CA ASP A 102 6.12 -6.32 -0.55
C ASP A 102 6.14 -7.84 -0.74
N PRO A 103 7.20 -8.53 -0.28
CA PRO A 103 7.19 -9.98 -0.21
C PRO A 103 6.03 -10.48 0.66
N ASP A 104 5.46 -11.62 0.27
CA ASP A 104 4.32 -12.20 0.98
C ASP A 104 4.79 -12.97 2.23
N PHE A 105 4.73 -12.32 3.38
CA PHE A 105 5.07 -12.91 4.68
C PHE A 105 4.08 -12.47 5.76
N GLY A 106 3.23 -13.39 6.20
CA GLY A 106 2.30 -13.20 7.30
C GLY A 106 0.93 -12.65 6.91
N LEU A 107 -0.13 -13.21 7.51
CA LEU A 107 -1.52 -12.92 7.15
C LEU A 107 -1.88 -11.43 7.27
N GLU A 108 -1.48 -10.79 8.36
CA GLU A 108 -1.76 -9.35 8.58
C GLU A 108 -0.99 -8.45 7.60
N LYS A 109 0.18 -8.90 7.11
CA LYS A 109 0.96 -8.15 6.10
C LYS A 109 0.34 -8.29 4.72
N ALA A 110 -0.10 -9.49 4.36
CA ALA A 110 -0.86 -9.77 3.14
C ALA A 110 -2.22 -9.05 3.12
N THR A 111 -2.81 -8.83 4.29
CA THR A 111 -4.04 -8.03 4.43
C THR A 111 -3.77 -6.58 4.04
N SER A 112 -4.60 -6.06 3.13
CA SER A 112 -4.53 -4.66 2.71
C SER A 112 -4.58 -3.73 3.92
N SER A 113 -3.69 -2.73 3.97
CA SER A 113 -3.71 -1.74 5.05
C SER A 113 -4.97 -0.86 5.09
N LYS A 114 -5.90 -0.99 4.14
CA LYS A 114 -7.27 -0.44 4.25
C LYS A 114 -8.12 -1.19 5.28
N TRP A 115 -7.79 -2.45 5.56
CA TRP A 115 -8.64 -3.41 6.27
C TRP A 115 -7.94 -4.16 7.40
N VAL A 116 -6.70 -3.78 7.73
CA VAL A 116 -6.07 -4.22 8.98
C VAL A 116 -6.96 -3.75 10.13
N THR A 117 -7.27 -4.65 11.06
CA THR A 117 -8.27 -4.39 12.11
C THR A 117 -7.78 -3.38 13.15
N ALA A 118 -6.50 -3.45 13.50
CA ALA A 118 -5.83 -2.50 14.39
C ALA A 118 -5.31 -1.28 13.60
N PRO A 119 -5.09 -0.13 14.25
CA PRO A 119 -4.56 1.07 13.58
C PRO A 119 -3.15 0.84 13.01
N GLU A 120 -2.32 0.06 13.71
CA GLU A 120 -1.02 -0.39 13.26
C GLU A 120 -0.94 -1.92 13.22
N ARG A 121 0.02 -2.45 12.44
CA ARG A 121 0.31 -3.88 12.41
C ARG A 121 1.02 -4.33 13.69
N ASN A 122 1.05 -5.64 13.91
CA ASN A 122 1.63 -6.23 15.10
C ASN A 122 3.15 -5.98 15.24
N ALA A 123 3.61 -5.86 16.48
CA ALA A 123 5.02 -5.60 16.81
C ALA A 123 5.99 -6.73 16.43
N ALA A 124 5.53 -7.96 16.17
CA ALA A 124 6.44 -9.05 15.81
C ALA A 124 7.09 -8.83 14.43
N TYR A 125 6.42 -8.11 13.53
CA TYR A 125 7.02 -7.73 12.24
C TYR A 125 8.13 -6.68 12.39
N GLU A 126 8.17 -5.93 13.50
CA GLU A 126 9.23 -4.94 13.76
C GLU A 126 10.58 -5.60 14.11
N LEU A 127 10.59 -6.91 14.38
CA LEU A 127 11.82 -7.67 14.66
C LEU A 127 12.62 -8.00 13.40
N ALA A 128 12.05 -7.78 12.20
CA ALA A 128 12.69 -8.07 10.94
C ALA A 128 12.42 -6.94 9.93
N ASP A 129 13.36 -6.01 9.83
CA ASP A 129 13.23 -4.75 9.07
C ASP A 129 12.69 -4.95 7.64
N TRP A 130 13.16 -5.99 6.95
CA TRP A 130 12.77 -6.31 5.57
C TRP A 130 11.27 -6.53 5.37
N ILE A 131 10.52 -6.83 6.43
CA ILE A 131 9.06 -7.02 6.36
C ILE A 131 8.34 -5.67 6.14
N ASN A 132 8.88 -4.58 6.69
CA ASN A 132 8.21 -3.26 6.68
C ASN A 132 8.90 -2.24 5.77
N THR A 133 10.10 -2.54 5.24
CA THR A 133 10.85 -1.65 4.34
C THR A 133 10.60 -1.93 2.86
N HIS A 134 10.56 -0.86 2.06
CA HIS A 134 10.39 -0.87 0.60
C HIS A 134 11.64 -0.38 -0.15
#